data_AF-A0A316VDY9-F1
#
_entry.id   AF-A0A316VDY9-F1
#
_cell.length_a   1.000
_cell.length_b   1.000
_cell.length_c   1.000
_cell.angle_alpha   90.00
_cell.angle_beta   90.00
_cell.angle_gamma   90.00
#
_symmetry.space_group_name_H-M   'P 1'
#
loop_
_entity.id
_entity.type
_entity.pdbx_description
1 polymer ?
#
loop_
_entity_poly.entity_id
_entity_poly.type
_entity_poly.pdbx_seq_one_letter_code
_entity_poly.pdbx_strand_id
1 'polypeptide(L)'
;MLSRYEYETREVEDSPQDGPCWIGIDGSREGWCACIIGANGDAELVFLPHIELIWYHRKPENIRAIAIDMPLALASKAERGGRNCEREGRKILAAARKKAIAYSKEQDDPAYREGPFVGATSIFTPPSRPALEKFALGGTHAEVSEANRQSANDTFNTVSSNTDQNRGKKRQKVAHKQEPGLGLSIQSFNIMPKILEVDDFIERGIQKNLLQFIPPTKGEKSNGKTFLFECHPELAFLSYLAKHKEEELENQRGFKSKKLKVGRIERIDVLKNSAPFKNHESKKRAFRGLLCAVNVDDVLYSLSHKVTHHVFVRKKVTNATPTDDVIDSMICATTAKRFDTGKVIEIGGSSTGGQRELDFRGVPMSIFV
;
A
#
# COMPACT_ATOMS: atom_id res chain seq x y z
N MET A 1 -25.25 0.62 9.52
CA MET A 1 -25.37 1.25 8.19
C MET A 1 -25.02 0.24 7.09
N LEU A 2 -25.60 -0.99 7.13
CA LEU A 2 -25.32 -2.09 6.18
C LEU A 2 -26.53 -2.42 5.27
N SER A 3 -27.60 -1.63 5.32
CA SER A 3 -28.90 -1.97 4.70
C SER A 3 -29.17 -1.35 3.33
N ARG A 4 -28.14 -0.85 2.61
CA ARG A 4 -28.35 -0.16 1.31
C ARG A 4 -27.47 -0.61 0.15
N TYR A 5 -26.57 -1.56 0.35
CA TYR A 5 -25.93 -2.25 -0.76
C TYR A 5 -26.54 -3.64 -0.84
N GLU A 6 -27.65 -3.74 -1.58
CA GLU A 6 -28.04 -5.01 -2.19
C GLU A 6 -26.94 -5.36 -3.19
N TYR A 7 -25.89 -5.99 -2.68
CA TYR A 7 -24.96 -6.71 -3.52
C TYR A 7 -25.79 -7.88 -4.03
N GLU A 8 -26.28 -7.79 -5.28
CA GLU A 8 -26.82 -8.95 -5.97
C GLU A 8 -25.73 -10.02 -5.94
N THR A 9 -25.83 -10.92 -4.96
CA THR A 9 -25.13 -12.19 -4.96
C THR A 9 -25.77 -13.00 -6.08
N ARG A 10 -25.48 -12.65 -7.34
CA ARG A 10 -25.66 -13.60 -8.42
C ARG A 10 -24.75 -14.75 -8.08
N GLU A 11 -25.35 -15.92 -7.90
CA GLU A 11 -24.62 -17.18 -7.81
C GLU A 11 -23.70 -17.24 -9.03
N VAL A 12 -22.41 -17.04 -8.79
CA VAL A 12 -21.40 -17.13 -9.84
C VAL A 12 -21.09 -18.60 -9.98
N GLU A 13 -21.93 -19.30 -10.75
CA GLU A 13 -21.65 -20.65 -11.20
C GLU A 13 -20.28 -20.66 -11.93
N ASP A 14 -19.41 -21.58 -11.52
CA ASP A 14 -18.12 -21.95 -12.12
C ASP A 14 -16.95 -20.94 -12.08
N SER A 15 -16.88 -20.07 -11.06
CA SER A 15 -15.61 -19.42 -10.72
C SER A 15 -14.78 -20.36 -9.83
N PRO A 16 -13.43 -20.45 -9.99
CA PRO A 16 -12.55 -21.31 -9.18
C PRO A 16 -12.42 -20.78 -7.74
N GLN A 17 -13.54 -20.73 -7.00
CA GLN A 17 -13.71 -19.97 -5.75
C GLN A 17 -13.25 -20.70 -4.49
N ASP A 18 -12.92 -21.98 -4.57
CA ASP A 18 -12.68 -22.82 -3.39
C ASP A 18 -11.20 -23.03 -3.03
N GLY A 19 -10.30 -22.24 -3.63
CA GLY A 19 -8.86 -22.36 -3.39
C GLY A 19 -8.26 -21.19 -2.60
N PRO A 20 -7.08 -21.39 -1.97
CA PRO A 20 -6.30 -20.32 -1.35
C PRO A 20 -6.08 -19.14 -2.29
N CYS A 21 -6.16 -17.92 -1.76
CA CYS A 21 -5.95 -16.70 -2.51
C CYS A 21 -5.14 -15.65 -1.73
N TRP A 22 -4.55 -14.72 -2.49
CA TRP A 22 -3.78 -13.58 -1.98
C TRP A 22 -4.31 -12.30 -2.59
N ILE A 23 -4.44 -11.27 -1.78
CA ILE A 23 -5.11 -10.04 -2.16
C ILE A 23 -4.13 -8.87 -2.06
N GLY A 24 -4.11 -8.03 -3.09
CA GLY A 24 -3.49 -6.72 -3.05
C GLY A 24 -4.53 -5.65 -3.17
N ILE A 25 -4.46 -4.63 -2.31
CA ILE A 25 -5.47 -3.59 -2.19
C ILE A 25 -4.81 -2.22 -2.37
N ASP A 26 -5.45 -1.36 -3.14
CA ASP A 26 -5.13 0.06 -3.20
C ASP A 26 -6.40 0.92 -3.16
N GLY A 27 -6.30 2.13 -2.61
CA GLY A 27 -7.38 3.09 -2.52
C GLY A 27 -7.56 3.83 -3.84
N SER A 28 -8.80 3.87 -4.34
CA SER A 28 -9.15 4.67 -5.52
C SER A 28 -10.16 5.76 -5.16
N ARG A 29 -10.34 6.72 -6.06
CA ARG A 29 -11.29 7.84 -5.85
C ARG A 29 -12.72 7.37 -5.53
N GLU A 30 -13.15 6.27 -6.15
CA GLU A 30 -14.53 5.76 -6.06
C GLU A 30 -14.66 4.54 -5.13
N GLY A 31 -13.62 4.23 -4.35
CA GLY A 31 -13.62 3.05 -3.48
C GLY A 31 -12.25 2.43 -3.33
N TRP A 32 -12.18 1.14 -3.65
CA TRP A 32 -11.00 0.29 -3.51
C TRP A 32 -10.81 -0.53 -4.76
N CYS A 33 -9.58 -0.59 -5.25
CA CYS A 33 -9.16 -1.56 -6.24
C CYS A 33 -8.52 -2.75 -5.51
N ALA A 34 -8.94 -3.97 -5.85
CA ALA A 34 -8.27 -5.16 -5.35
C ALA A 34 -7.94 -6.15 -6.47
N CYS A 35 -6.71 -6.64 -6.43
CA CYS A 35 -6.26 -7.77 -7.24
C CYS A 35 -6.23 -9.02 -6.37
N ILE A 36 -6.92 -10.08 -6.82
CA ILE A 36 -7.05 -11.35 -6.11
C ILE A 36 -6.36 -12.43 -6.94
N ILE A 37 -5.27 -13.00 -6.44
CA ILE A 37 -4.53 -14.09 -7.07
C ILE A 37 -4.97 -15.42 -6.43
N GLY A 38 -5.45 -16.36 -7.22
CA GLY A 38 -5.77 -17.73 -6.77
C GLY A 38 -4.57 -18.68 -6.77
N ALA A 39 -4.73 -19.86 -6.16
CA ALA A 39 -3.71 -20.91 -6.08
C ALA A 39 -3.13 -21.32 -7.44
N ASN A 40 -3.99 -21.36 -8.48
CA ASN A 40 -3.62 -21.72 -9.86
C ASN A 40 -2.88 -20.60 -10.60
N GLY A 41 -2.79 -19.41 -9.98
CA GLY A 41 -2.20 -18.22 -10.58
C GLY A 41 -3.22 -17.32 -11.27
N ASP A 42 -4.48 -17.71 -11.42
CA ASP A 42 -5.48 -16.81 -11.99
C ASP A 42 -5.65 -15.54 -11.15
N ALA A 43 -5.81 -14.39 -11.81
CA ALA A 43 -6.02 -13.11 -11.17
C ALA A 43 -7.40 -12.54 -11.50
N GLU A 44 -8.07 -11.98 -10.50
CA GLU A 44 -9.31 -11.21 -10.63
C GLU A 44 -9.06 -9.78 -10.16
N LEU A 45 -9.60 -8.80 -10.89
CA LEU A 45 -9.63 -7.39 -10.47
C LEU A 45 -11.05 -7.02 -10.07
N VAL A 46 -11.20 -6.45 -8.87
CA VAL A 46 -12.48 -6.01 -8.34
C VAL A 46 -12.43 -4.57 -7.86
N PHE A 47 -13.56 -3.89 -7.99
CA PHE A 47 -13.75 -2.51 -7.55
C PHE A 47 -14.92 -2.44 -6.60
N LEU A 48 -14.64 -2.05 -5.35
CA LEU A 48 -15.62 -2.10 -4.27
C LEU A 48 -15.65 -0.77 -3.55
N PRO A 49 -16.84 -0.24 -3.18
CA PRO A 49 -16.94 1.05 -2.50
C PRO A 49 -16.29 1.02 -1.12
N HIS A 50 -16.31 -0.15 -0.47
CA HIS A 50 -15.77 -0.36 0.87
C HIS A 50 -14.77 -1.51 0.94
N ILE A 51 -13.71 -1.35 1.74
CA ILE A 51 -12.65 -2.35 1.92
C ILE A 51 -13.21 -3.63 2.52
N GLU A 52 -14.19 -3.52 3.42
CA GLU A 52 -14.82 -4.67 4.06
C GLU A 52 -15.50 -5.61 3.06
N LEU A 53 -15.95 -5.10 1.91
CA LEU A 53 -16.58 -5.92 0.88
C LEU A 53 -15.56 -6.83 0.18
N ILE A 54 -14.27 -6.46 0.17
CA ILE A 54 -13.20 -7.31 -0.36
C ILE A 54 -13.11 -8.61 0.45
N TRP A 55 -13.29 -8.49 1.78
CA TRP A 55 -13.30 -9.63 2.69
C TRP A 55 -14.44 -10.61 2.38
N TYR A 56 -15.61 -10.11 1.98
CA TYR A 56 -16.78 -10.93 1.64
C TYR A 56 -16.80 -11.39 0.18
N HIS A 57 -15.95 -10.82 -0.68
CA HIS A 57 -15.82 -11.24 -2.08
C HIS A 57 -15.15 -12.61 -2.22
N ARG A 58 -14.49 -13.08 -1.17
CA ARG A 58 -13.93 -14.43 -1.05
C ARG A 58 -14.33 -15.03 0.28
N LYS A 59 -14.36 -16.36 0.34
CA LYS A 59 -14.47 -17.09 1.61
C LYS A 59 -13.27 -16.71 2.48
N PRO A 60 -13.46 -16.13 3.68
CA PRO A 60 -12.38 -15.68 4.55
C PRO A 60 -11.32 -16.75 4.82
N GLU A 61 -11.74 -18.01 4.96
CA GLU A 61 -10.88 -19.18 5.17
C GLU A 61 -9.93 -19.46 3.98
N ASN A 62 -10.24 -18.94 2.80
CA ASN A 62 -9.41 -19.06 1.61
C ASN A 62 -8.39 -17.91 1.50
N ILE A 63 -8.55 -16.82 2.25
CA ILE A 63 -7.66 -15.67 2.16
C ILE A 63 -6.39 -15.94 2.97
N ARG A 64 -5.26 -16.11 2.28
CA ARG A 64 -3.96 -16.39 2.91
C ARG A 64 -3.30 -15.12 3.42
N ALA A 65 -3.23 -14.12 2.56
CA ALA A 65 -2.62 -12.84 2.89
C ALA A 65 -3.25 -11.68 2.09
N ILE A 66 -3.23 -10.50 2.70
CA ILE A 66 -3.66 -9.23 2.17
C ILE A 66 -2.51 -8.24 2.32
N ALA A 67 -2.08 -7.66 1.22
CA ALA A 67 -1.17 -6.53 1.16
C ALA A 67 -1.96 -5.28 0.80
N ILE A 68 -1.77 -4.18 1.53
CA ILE A 68 -2.46 -2.91 1.25
C ILE A 68 -1.50 -1.75 1.12
N ASP A 69 -1.70 -0.89 0.12
CA ASP A 69 -1.00 0.39 -0.03
C ASP A 69 -1.66 1.48 0.84
N MET A 70 -1.67 1.22 2.15
CA MET A 70 -2.20 2.14 3.16
C MET A 70 -1.54 1.86 4.51
N PRO A 71 -1.26 2.89 5.32
CA PRO A 71 -0.73 2.67 6.66
C PRO A 71 -1.67 1.84 7.54
N LEU A 72 -1.16 0.79 8.17
CA LEU A 72 -1.94 -0.08 9.09
C LEU A 72 -1.75 0.28 10.58
N ALA A 73 -0.51 0.61 10.96
CA ALA A 73 -0.09 0.82 12.34
C ALA A 73 0.25 2.30 12.57
N LEU A 74 -0.76 3.12 12.89
CA LEU A 74 -0.56 4.56 13.08
C LEU A 74 0.13 4.85 14.41
N ALA A 75 1.17 5.68 14.35
CA ALA A 75 1.92 6.06 15.54
C ALA A 75 1.03 6.87 16.51
N SER A 76 1.18 6.61 17.81
CA SER A 76 0.53 7.38 18.87
C SER A 76 0.99 8.84 18.90
N LYS A 77 2.18 9.11 18.35
CA LYS A 77 2.80 10.43 18.26
C LYS A 77 3.29 10.68 16.85
N ALA A 78 3.19 11.92 16.39
CA ALA A 78 3.80 12.29 15.13
C ALA A 78 5.32 12.35 15.29
N GLU A 79 6.03 11.73 14.36
CA GLU A 79 7.48 11.80 14.27
C GLU A 79 7.89 12.55 13.01
N ARG A 80 9.02 13.25 13.10
CA ARG A 80 9.59 13.92 11.93
C ARG A 80 9.94 12.87 10.87
N GLY A 81 9.26 12.94 9.74
CA GLY A 81 9.41 11.97 8.66
C GLY A 81 8.62 10.66 8.84
N GLY A 82 7.68 10.57 9.78
CA GLY A 82 6.87 9.35 9.98
C GLY A 82 7.61 8.25 10.75
N ARG A 83 7.06 7.03 10.75
CA ARG A 83 7.60 5.87 11.47
C ARG A 83 8.95 5.44 10.87
N ASN A 84 9.61 4.50 11.53
CA ASN A 84 10.90 4.01 11.08
C ASN A 84 10.85 3.40 9.66
N CYS A 85 9.79 2.63 9.37
CA CYS A 85 9.62 1.98 8.08
C CYS A 85 9.53 2.98 6.90
N GLU A 86 8.87 4.14 7.06
CA GLU A 86 8.83 5.14 5.99
C GLU A 86 10.14 5.88 5.85
N ARG A 87 10.85 6.16 6.95
CA ARG A 87 12.18 6.78 6.87
C ARG A 87 13.15 5.89 6.11
N GLU A 88 13.21 4.60 6.45
CA GLU A 88 14.06 3.64 5.76
C GLU A 88 13.63 3.44 4.31
N GLY A 89 12.33 3.28 4.07
CA GLY A 89 11.81 3.17 2.71
C GLY A 89 12.13 4.40 1.84
N ARG A 90 12.04 5.63 2.39
CA ARG A 90 12.46 6.85 1.66
C ARG A 90 13.94 6.85 1.34
N LYS A 91 14.81 6.33 2.20
CA LYS A 91 16.25 6.19 1.90
C LYS A 91 16.47 5.26 0.71
N ILE A 92 15.79 4.11 0.68
CA ILE A 92 15.84 3.15 -0.43
C ILE A 92 15.41 3.82 -1.73
N LEU A 93 14.26 4.49 -1.72
CA LEU A 93 13.72 5.20 -2.88
C LEU A 93 14.64 6.36 -3.34
N ALA A 94 15.23 7.11 -2.42
CA ALA A 94 16.15 8.19 -2.74
C ALA A 94 17.43 7.66 -3.41
N ALA A 95 17.98 6.55 -2.92
CA ALA A 95 19.14 5.90 -3.52
C ALA A 95 18.84 5.40 -4.94
N ALA A 96 17.69 4.74 -5.13
CA ALA A 96 17.21 4.30 -6.45
C ALA A 96 17.07 5.48 -7.44
N ARG A 97 16.51 6.60 -6.98
CA ARG A 97 16.37 7.82 -7.79
C ARG A 97 17.72 8.41 -8.18
N LYS A 98 18.68 8.47 -7.26
CA LYS A 98 20.02 9.00 -7.53
C LYS A 98 20.71 8.21 -8.64
N LYS A 99 20.61 6.87 -8.60
CA LYS A 99 21.11 5.99 -9.66
C LYS A 99 20.44 6.26 -11.01
N ALA A 100 19.11 6.41 -11.00
CA ALA A 100 18.36 6.71 -12.22
C ALA A 100 18.77 8.02 -12.89
N ILE A 101 19.00 9.07 -12.07
CA ILE A 101 19.48 10.38 -12.55
C ILE A 101 20.90 10.26 -13.13
N ALA A 102 21.79 9.48 -12.50
CA ALA A 102 23.14 9.28 -13.01
C ALA A 102 23.14 8.58 -14.38
N TYR A 103 22.43 7.46 -14.49
CA TYR A 103 22.29 6.69 -15.73
C TYR A 103 21.73 7.54 -16.88
N SER A 104 20.71 8.36 -16.59
CA SER A 104 20.09 9.27 -17.55
C SER A 104 21.07 10.24 -18.18
N LYS A 105 21.95 10.84 -17.38
CA LYS A 105 22.91 11.84 -17.85
C LYS A 105 23.97 11.25 -18.78
N GLU A 106 24.31 9.99 -18.59
CA GLU A 106 25.31 9.28 -19.40
C GLU A 106 24.79 8.92 -20.80
N GLN A 107 23.49 8.69 -20.95
CA GLN A 107 22.89 8.14 -22.17
C GLN A 107 22.32 9.19 -23.15
N ASP A 108 22.31 10.46 -22.76
CA ASP A 108 21.71 11.58 -23.52
C ASP A 108 20.29 11.31 -24.07
N ASP A 109 19.50 10.49 -23.38
CA ASP A 109 18.21 10.01 -23.86
C ASP A 109 17.18 11.17 -23.85
N PRO A 110 16.57 11.54 -25.00
CA PRO A 110 15.61 12.64 -25.11
C PRO A 110 14.39 12.49 -24.19
N ALA A 111 13.96 11.26 -23.88
CA ALA A 111 12.87 11.01 -22.95
C ALA A 111 13.20 11.44 -21.50
N TYR A 112 14.47 11.74 -21.21
CA TYR A 112 14.95 12.26 -19.93
C TYR A 112 15.14 13.79 -19.91
N ARG A 113 15.06 14.47 -21.05
CA ARG A 113 15.18 15.94 -21.13
C ARG A 113 13.88 16.68 -20.80
N GLU A 114 12.71 16.04 -20.98
CA GLU A 114 11.40 16.73 -20.99
C GLU A 114 10.42 16.40 -19.84
N GLY A 115 10.81 15.67 -18.79
CA GLY A 115 9.89 15.31 -17.71
C GLY A 115 10.42 15.66 -16.32
N PRO A 116 9.59 16.18 -15.38
CA PRO A 116 10.01 16.30 -13.99
C PRO A 116 10.32 14.89 -13.48
N PHE A 117 11.56 14.67 -13.02
CA PHE A 117 11.95 13.48 -12.27
C PHE A 117 11.07 13.37 -11.03
N VAL A 118 9.95 12.66 -11.12
CA VAL A 118 9.14 12.28 -9.96
C VAL A 118 8.66 10.85 -10.13
N GLY A 119 9.52 9.90 -9.75
CA GLY A 119 9.26 8.48 -9.88
C GLY A 119 9.53 7.65 -8.63
N ALA A 120 9.94 8.28 -7.54
CA ALA A 120 9.67 7.81 -6.19
C ALA A 120 8.71 8.85 -5.60
N THR A 121 7.43 8.71 -5.90
CA THR A 121 6.36 9.34 -5.13
C THR A 121 6.65 9.02 -3.68
N SER A 122 6.89 10.07 -2.88
CA SER A 122 7.38 9.95 -1.51
C SER A 122 6.55 8.93 -0.74
N ILE A 123 7.21 8.07 0.03
CA ILE A 123 6.48 7.36 1.07
C ILE A 123 5.78 8.40 1.92
N PHE A 124 4.47 8.29 1.92
CA PHE A 124 3.61 9.20 2.63
C PHE A 124 3.95 9.18 4.12
N THR A 125 3.96 10.34 4.78
CA THR A 125 4.01 10.36 6.25
C THR A 125 2.59 10.18 6.77
N PRO A 126 2.26 9.06 7.44
CA PRO A 126 0.93 8.85 7.98
C PRO A 126 0.59 9.88 9.05
N PRO A 127 -0.71 10.17 9.24
CA PRO A 127 -1.15 10.93 10.41
C PRO A 127 -0.86 10.13 11.69
N SER A 128 -0.60 10.85 12.78
CA SER A 128 -0.65 10.25 14.11
C SER A 128 -2.09 9.87 14.50
N ARG A 129 -2.25 8.96 15.45
CA ARG A 129 -3.56 8.56 15.98
C ARG A 129 -4.41 9.78 16.43
N PRO A 130 -3.89 10.76 17.20
CA PRO A 130 -4.67 11.94 17.58
C PRO A 130 -5.15 12.77 16.38
N ALA A 131 -4.36 12.84 15.31
CA ALA A 131 -4.76 13.53 14.09
C ALA A 131 -5.91 12.80 13.38
N LEU A 132 -5.86 11.47 13.31
CA LEU A 132 -6.95 10.66 12.76
C LEU A 132 -8.23 10.79 13.59
N GLU A 133 -8.13 10.78 14.92
CA GLU A 133 -9.28 10.99 15.81
C GLU A 133 -9.90 12.38 15.62
N LYS A 134 -9.06 13.42 15.53
CA LYS A 134 -9.55 14.79 15.26
C LYS A 134 -10.24 14.88 13.90
N PHE A 135 -9.77 14.15 12.89
CA PHE A 135 -10.42 14.06 11.58
C PHE A 135 -11.77 13.35 11.67
N ALA A 136 -11.85 12.21 12.38
CA ALA A 136 -13.08 11.46 12.57
C ALA A 136 -14.18 12.28 13.26
N LEU A 137 -13.80 13.25 14.10
CA LEU A 137 -14.69 14.22 14.73
C LEU A 137 -15.11 15.39 13.82
N GLY A 138 -14.79 15.35 12.53
CA GLY A 138 -15.12 16.40 11.56
C GLY A 138 -14.16 17.59 11.58
N GLY A 139 -12.96 17.43 12.14
CA GLY A 139 -11.95 18.48 12.19
C GLY A 139 -11.50 18.95 10.81
N THR A 140 -11.29 20.26 10.67
CA THR A 140 -10.72 20.87 9.47
C THR A 140 -9.25 20.47 9.28
N HIS A 141 -8.71 20.65 8.08
CA HIS A 141 -7.29 20.43 7.80
C HIS A 141 -6.36 21.14 8.80
N ALA A 142 -6.67 22.39 9.15
CA ALA A 142 -5.87 23.16 10.09
C ALA A 142 -5.86 22.53 11.49
N GLU A 143 -7.03 22.13 12.00
CA GLU A 143 -7.16 21.51 13.31
C GLU A 143 -6.54 20.11 13.37
N VAL A 144 -6.71 19.31 12.31
CA VAL A 144 -6.12 17.97 12.20
C VAL A 144 -4.59 18.06 12.10
N SER A 145 -4.08 18.99 11.31
CA SER A 145 -2.65 19.28 11.21
C SER A 145 -2.08 19.79 12.54
N GLU A 146 -2.86 20.54 13.32
CA GLU A 146 -2.48 20.98 14.67
C GLU A 146 -2.46 19.83 15.68
N ALA A 147 -3.49 18.98 15.70
CA ALA A 147 -3.50 17.77 16.53
C ALA A 147 -2.29 16.87 16.23
N ASN A 148 -1.89 16.78 14.95
CA ASN A 148 -0.68 16.06 14.56
C ASN A 148 0.60 16.69 15.12
N ARG A 149 0.70 18.03 15.15
CA ARG A 149 1.85 18.71 15.75
C ARG A 149 1.89 18.55 17.27
N GLN A 150 0.74 18.63 17.92
CA GLN A 150 0.63 18.53 19.37
C GLN A 150 1.05 17.14 19.86
N SER A 151 0.68 16.08 19.13
CA SER A 151 1.06 14.71 19.51
C SER A 151 2.57 14.46 19.49
N ALA A 152 3.36 15.25 18.75
CA ALA A 152 4.83 15.20 18.80
C ALA A 152 5.40 15.81 20.10
N ASN A 153 4.75 16.86 20.62
CA ASN A 153 5.24 17.67 21.74
C ASN A 153 4.83 17.14 23.12
N ASP A 154 3.81 16.29 23.21
CA ASP A 154 3.28 15.75 24.48
C ASP A 154 4.27 14.88 25.28
N THR A 155 5.49 14.70 24.78
CA THR A 155 6.60 14.07 25.50
C THR A 155 7.28 15.02 26.52
N PHE A 156 7.02 16.33 26.50
CA PHE A 156 7.66 17.27 27.43
C PHE A 156 6.94 17.52 28.76
N ASN A 157 5.70 17.03 28.95
CA ASN A 157 4.92 17.34 30.16
C ASN A 157 4.57 16.13 31.06
N THR A 158 5.07 14.94 30.77
CA THR A 158 4.70 13.72 31.52
C THR A 158 5.73 13.20 32.52
N VAL A 159 6.70 14.03 32.94
CA VAL A 159 7.47 13.78 34.19
C VAL A 159 7.76 15.11 34.91
N SER A 160 6.76 15.65 35.61
CA SER A 160 6.96 16.56 36.75
C SER A 160 5.64 16.69 37.51
N SER A 161 5.19 15.60 38.12
CA SER A 161 4.20 15.64 39.19
C SER A 161 4.84 15.10 40.47
N ASN A 162 5.56 15.96 41.17
CA ASN A 162 5.37 16.19 42.60
C ASN A 162 6.24 17.37 43.05
N THR A 163 5.69 18.17 43.96
CA THR A 163 6.19 19.41 44.58
C THR A 163 6.22 20.66 43.68
N ASP A 164 5.15 21.44 43.66
CA ASP A 164 5.03 22.59 44.56
C ASP A 164 3.66 23.28 44.45
N GLN A 165 2.98 23.39 45.57
CA GLN A 165 1.88 24.33 45.75
C GLN A 165 2.46 25.75 45.86
N ASN A 166 1.71 26.73 45.33
CA ASN A 166 1.93 28.19 45.38
C ASN A 166 2.93 28.80 44.38
N ARG A 167 2.40 29.41 43.31
CA ARG A 167 2.53 30.87 43.04
C ARG A 167 1.83 31.29 41.75
N GLY A 168 1.00 32.33 41.86
CA GLY A 168 0.87 33.43 40.90
C GLY A 168 0.41 33.10 39.47
N LYS A 169 -0.84 33.45 39.17
CA LYS A 169 -1.38 33.58 37.81
C LYS A 169 -0.50 34.51 36.95
N LYS A 170 0.30 33.93 36.04
CA LYS A 170 0.72 34.56 34.79
C LYS A 170 0.38 33.60 33.65
N ARG A 171 -0.68 33.92 32.89
CA ARG A 171 -0.94 33.31 31.58
C ARG A 171 0.22 33.70 30.66
N GLN A 172 1.28 32.88 30.62
CA GLN A 172 2.25 32.94 29.53
C GLN A 172 1.56 32.37 28.29
N LYS A 173 1.22 33.23 27.33
CA LYS A 173 1.04 32.82 25.94
C LYS A 173 2.42 32.36 25.45
N VAL A 174 2.72 31.07 25.59
CA VAL A 174 3.87 30.47 24.92
C VAL A 174 3.52 30.46 23.44
N ALA A 175 4.14 31.35 22.67
CA ALA A 175 4.10 31.28 21.22
C ALA A 175 4.88 30.02 20.83
N HIS A 176 4.17 28.91 20.59
CA HIS A 176 4.76 27.71 20.01
C HIS A 176 5.31 28.09 18.64
N LYS A 177 6.64 28.19 18.55
CA LYS A 177 7.33 28.32 17.27
C LYS A 177 6.96 27.07 16.46
N GLN A 178 6.28 27.26 15.34
CA GLN A 178 5.85 26.15 14.49
C GLN A 178 7.08 25.35 14.08
N GLU A 179 7.24 24.13 14.61
CA GLU A 179 8.33 23.26 14.20
C GLU A 179 8.08 22.80 12.76
N PRO A 180 8.98 23.12 11.82
CA PRO A 180 8.81 22.73 10.42
C PRO A 180 8.81 21.21 10.29
N GLY A 181 7.82 20.65 9.58
CA GLY A 181 7.81 19.24 9.18
C GLY A 181 6.96 18.28 10.03
N LEU A 182 6.16 18.79 10.97
CA LEU A 182 5.20 17.99 11.75
C LEU A 182 3.73 18.25 11.37
N GLY A 183 3.48 19.23 10.50
CA GLY A 183 2.16 19.46 9.91
C GLY A 183 1.81 18.41 8.86
N LEU A 184 0.51 18.11 8.73
CA LEU A 184 -0.01 17.27 7.66
C LEU A 184 -0.17 18.09 6.38
N SER A 185 0.11 17.45 5.24
CA SER A 185 -0.14 18.02 3.92
C SER A 185 -1.62 17.90 3.55
N ILE A 186 -2.09 18.72 2.61
CA ILE A 186 -3.48 18.59 2.12
C ILE A 186 -3.73 17.23 1.45
N GLN A 187 -2.71 16.68 0.79
CA GLN A 187 -2.77 15.33 0.24
C GLN A 187 -2.92 14.28 1.35
N SER A 188 -2.20 14.46 2.47
CA SER A 188 -2.36 13.63 3.67
C SER A 188 -3.77 13.62 4.20
N PHE A 189 -4.38 14.80 4.25
CA PHE A 189 -5.72 14.98 4.77
C PHE A 189 -6.77 14.35 3.86
N ASN A 190 -6.61 14.50 2.54
CA ASN A 190 -7.56 13.96 1.57
C ASN A 190 -7.62 12.43 1.54
N ILE A 191 -6.56 11.73 1.97
CA ILE A 191 -6.55 10.26 2.07
C ILE A 191 -7.03 9.74 3.43
N MET A 192 -7.24 10.61 4.44
CA MET A 192 -7.67 10.20 5.78
C MET A 192 -9.00 9.42 5.82
N PRO A 193 -10.01 9.68 4.95
CA PRO A 193 -11.19 8.81 4.89
C PRO A 193 -10.84 7.34 4.65
N LYS A 194 -9.86 7.06 3.78
CA LYS A 194 -9.42 5.71 3.44
C LYS A 194 -8.56 5.09 4.55
N ILE A 195 -7.72 5.90 5.20
CA ILE A 195 -6.96 5.46 6.39
C ILE A 195 -7.92 5.09 7.52
N LEU A 196 -8.95 5.90 7.77
CA LEU A 196 -9.97 5.62 8.79
C LEU A 196 -10.73 4.33 8.48
N GLU A 197 -11.10 4.12 7.21
CA GLU A 197 -11.79 2.92 6.77
C GLU A 197 -10.94 1.65 6.96
N VAL A 198 -9.63 1.74 6.70
CA VAL A 198 -8.66 0.67 6.97
C VAL A 198 -8.51 0.42 8.46
N ASP A 199 -8.41 1.49 9.26
CA ASP A 199 -8.29 1.39 10.71
C ASP A 199 -9.50 0.68 11.33
N ASP A 200 -10.72 1.03 10.90
CA ASP A 200 -11.96 0.36 11.29
C ASP A 200 -12.02 -1.11 10.84
N PHE A 201 -11.46 -1.42 9.68
CA PHE A 201 -11.38 -2.78 9.17
C PHE A 201 -10.43 -3.65 10.01
N ILE A 202 -9.25 -3.13 10.34
CA ILE A 202 -8.27 -3.77 11.22
C ILE A 202 -8.89 -4.06 12.59
N GLU A 203 -9.49 -3.03 13.20
CA GLU A 203 -10.07 -3.13 14.54
C GLU A 203 -11.13 -4.26 14.60
N ARG A 204 -12.06 -4.27 13.65
CA ARG A 204 -13.09 -5.32 13.55
C ARG A 204 -12.50 -6.70 13.26
N GLY A 205 -11.45 -6.78 12.44
CA GLY A 205 -10.77 -8.03 12.12
C GLY A 205 -10.03 -8.62 13.33
N ILE A 206 -9.40 -7.78 14.15
CA ILE A 206 -8.77 -8.16 15.42
C ILE A 206 -9.83 -8.66 16.41
N GLN A 207 -10.92 -7.89 16.60
CA GLN A 207 -12.01 -8.26 17.51
C GLN A 207 -12.65 -9.61 17.17
N LYS A 208 -12.72 -9.96 15.88
CA LYS A 208 -13.24 -11.25 15.38
C LYS A 208 -12.17 -12.35 15.32
N ASN A 209 -10.93 -12.08 15.73
CA ASN A 209 -9.78 -13.00 15.65
C ASN A 209 -9.52 -13.54 14.22
N LEU A 210 -9.78 -12.71 13.21
CA LEU A 210 -9.66 -13.06 11.78
C LEU A 210 -8.30 -12.68 11.18
N LEU A 211 -7.61 -11.70 11.79
CA LEU A 211 -6.36 -11.15 11.27
C LEU A 211 -5.14 -11.58 12.08
N GLN A 212 -4.03 -11.75 11.37
CA GLN A 212 -2.69 -11.89 11.92
C GLN A 212 -1.74 -10.96 11.15
N PHE A 213 -0.72 -10.42 11.82
CA PHE A 213 0.17 -9.43 11.20
C PHE A 213 1.64 -9.86 11.19
N ILE A 214 1.98 -10.86 12.00
CA ILE A 214 3.32 -11.41 12.12
C ILE A 214 3.53 -12.41 10.97
N PRO A 215 4.60 -12.29 10.16
CA PRO A 215 4.88 -13.27 9.11
C PRO A 215 5.00 -14.69 9.64
N PRO A 216 4.51 -15.69 8.89
CA PRO A 216 4.69 -17.09 9.27
C PRO A 216 6.19 -17.44 9.23
N THR A 217 6.66 -18.21 10.21
CA THR A 217 7.96 -18.87 10.06
C THR A 217 7.86 -19.95 8.98
N LYS A 218 8.99 -20.34 8.39
CA LYS A 218 9.01 -21.33 7.29
C LYS A 218 8.40 -22.65 7.77
N GLY A 219 7.21 -22.98 7.27
CA GLY A 219 6.47 -24.19 7.63
C GLY A 219 5.27 -23.98 8.55
N GLU A 220 5.07 -22.77 9.10
CA GLU A 220 3.86 -22.43 9.86
C GLU A 220 2.65 -22.32 8.94
N LYS A 221 1.57 -23.02 9.30
CA LYS A 221 0.25 -22.80 8.70
C LYS A 221 -0.39 -21.60 9.39
N SER A 222 -1.18 -20.81 8.65
CA SER A 222 -1.84 -19.63 9.22
C SER A 222 -3.00 -19.97 10.19
N ASN A 223 -3.24 -21.25 10.48
CA ASN A 223 -4.34 -21.73 11.32
C ASN A 223 -5.71 -21.10 10.97
N GLY A 224 -5.97 -20.87 9.68
CA GLY A 224 -7.20 -20.24 9.20
C GLY A 224 -7.28 -18.72 9.41
N LYS A 225 -6.21 -18.08 9.90
CA LYS A 225 -6.09 -16.62 9.96
C LYS A 225 -5.57 -16.07 8.64
N THR A 226 -5.97 -14.85 8.35
CA THR A 226 -5.49 -14.07 7.21
C THR A 226 -4.35 -13.17 7.65
N PHE A 227 -3.23 -13.21 6.93
CA PHE A 227 -2.18 -12.22 7.15
C PHE A 227 -2.56 -10.88 6.54
N LEU A 228 -2.47 -9.78 7.28
CA LEU A 228 -2.65 -8.42 6.76
C LEU A 228 -1.37 -7.61 6.99
N PHE A 229 -0.87 -6.94 5.96
CA PHE A 229 0.34 -6.14 6.09
C PHE A 229 0.38 -4.95 5.12
N GLU A 230 1.17 -3.95 5.50
CA GLU A 230 1.40 -2.73 4.72
C GLU A 230 2.43 -3.02 3.62
N CYS A 231 2.10 -2.67 2.39
CA CYS A 231 2.95 -2.85 1.22
C CYS A 231 3.01 -1.55 0.44
N HIS A 232 4.22 -1.04 0.20
CA HIS A 232 4.41 0.11 -0.67
C HIS A 232 4.77 -0.38 -2.08
N PRO A 233 3.92 -0.18 -3.10
CA PRO A 233 4.12 -0.73 -4.44
C PRO A 233 5.46 -0.34 -5.06
N GLU A 234 5.94 0.88 -4.84
CA GLU A 234 7.23 1.35 -5.35
C GLU A 234 8.41 0.57 -4.74
N LEU A 235 8.36 0.27 -3.44
CA LEU A 235 9.42 -0.51 -2.79
C LEU A 235 9.35 -1.99 -3.19
N ALA A 236 8.15 -2.58 -3.26
CA ALA A 236 7.91 -3.93 -3.75
C ALA A 236 8.39 -4.11 -5.20
N PHE A 237 8.11 -3.13 -6.05
CA PHE A 237 8.60 -3.10 -7.42
C PHE A 237 10.14 -3.10 -7.49
N LEU A 238 10.82 -2.30 -6.67
CA LEU A 238 12.28 -2.30 -6.60
C LEU A 238 12.83 -3.66 -6.13
N SER A 239 12.20 -4.26 -5.12
CA SER A 239 12.52 -5.62 -4.63
C SER A 239 12.41 -6.67 -5.74
N TYR A 240 11.39 -6.57 -6.59
CA TYR A 240 11.20 -7.50 -7.72
C TYR A 240 12.27 -7.33 -8.79
N LEU A 241 12.57 -6.09 -9.15
CA LEU A 241 13.61 -5.78 -10.11
C LEU A 241 14.99 -6.28 -9.68
N ALA A 242 15.35 -6.10 -8.40
CA ALA A 242 16.63 -6.56 -7.88
C ALA A 242 16.82 -8.08 -8.06
N LYS A 243 15.76 -8.88 -7.81
CA LYS A 243 15.82 -10.34 -7.97
C LYS A 243 15.89 -10.81 -9.42
N HIS A 244 15.33 -10.06 -10.37
CA HIS A 244 15.39 -10.41 -11.79
C HIS A 244 16.73 -10.04 -12.45
N LYS A 245 17.58 -9.28 -11.76
CA LYS A 245 18.80 -8.67 -12.33
C LYS A 245 20.05 -8.94 -11.49
N GLU A 246 20.15 -10.07 -10.78
CA GLU A 246 21.38 -10.43 -10.04
C GLU A 246 22.64 -10.43 -10.94
N GLU A 247 22.51 -10.59 -12.27
CA GLU A 247 23.60 -10.42 -13.25
C GLU A 247 23.66 -9.03 -13.94
N GLU A 248 22.67 -8.15 -13.74
CA GLU A 248 22.54 -6.84 -14.43
C GLU A 248 22.51 -5.63 -13.46
N LEU A 249 22.97 -5.80 -12.23
CA LEU A 249 22.99 -4.75 -11.21
C LEU A 249 23.87 -3.54 -11.59
N GLU A 250 24.87 -3.72 -12.46
CA GLU A 250 25.66 -2.63 -13.05
C GLU A 250 24.89 -1.85 -14.15
N ASN A 251 23.90 -2.47 -14.80
CA ASN A 251 23.11 -1.88 -15.89
C ASN A 251 21.73 -1.39 -15.43
N GLN A 252 21.60 -0.92 -14.18
CA GLN A 252 20.35 -0.39 -13.64
C GLN A 252 19.94 0.89 -14.39
N ARG A 253 19.27 0.68 -15.53
CA ARG A 253 18.47 1.67 -16.26
C ARG A 253 17.60 2.40 -15.25
N GLY A 254 17.69 3.73 -15.21
CA GLY A 254 16.90 4.52 -14.30
C GLY A 254 15.40 4.22 -14.39
N PHE A 255 14.71 4.19 -13.24
CA PHE A 255 13.28 3.87 -13.22
C PHE A 255 12.44 5.02 -13.78
N LYS A 256 11.55 4.69 -14.71
CA LYS A 256 10.59 5.67 -15.22
C LYS A 256 9.37 5.74 -14.30
N SER A 257 8.82 6.95 -14.14
CA SER A 257 7.67 7.19 -13.27
C SER A 257 6.46 6.39 -13.73
N LYS A 258 5.65 5.85 -12.80
CA LYS A 258 4.37 5.19 -13.13
C LYS A 258 3.38 6.13 -13.80
N LYS A 259 3.53 7.43 -13.63
CA LYS A 259 2.74 8.45 -14.34
C LYS A 259 3.04 8.52 -15.84
N LEU A 260 4.18 7.98 -16.26
CA LEU A 260 4.58 7.91 -17.68
C LEU A 260 4.21 6.54 -18.24
N LYS A 261 3.68 6.52 -19.47
CA LYS A 261 3.33 5.29 -20.20
C LYS A 261 4.45 4.24 -20.17
N VAL A 262 5.69 4.65 -20.43
CA VAL A 262 6.85 3.75 -20.41
C VAL A 262 7.14 3.17 -19.02
N GLY A 263 6.95 3.95 -17.94
CA GLY A 263 7.11 3.43 -16.57
C GLY A 263 5.97 2.50 -16.14
N ARG A 264 4.77 2.63 -16.74
CA ARG A 264 3.69 1.65 -16.61
C ARG A 264 4.03 0.34 -17.32
N ILE A 265 4.55 0.43 -18.55
CA ILE A 265 4.97 -0.75 -19.33
C ILE A 265 6.06 -1.53 -18.57
N GLU A 266 7.07 -0.84 -18.02
CA GLU A 266 8.12 -1.47 -17.21
C GLU A 266 7.54 -2.23 -16.00
N ARG A 267 6.57 -1.65 -15.30
CA ARG A 267 5.88 -2.30 -14.18
C ARG A 267 5.10 -3.54 -14.61
N ILE A 268 4.38 -3.42 -15.71
CA ILE A 268 3.63 -4.53 -16.32
C ILE A 268 4.58 -5.67 -16.68
N ASP A 269 5.72 -5.37 -17.28
CA ASP A 269 6.69 -6.39 -17.71
C ASP A 269 7.38 -7.07 -16.52
N VAL A 270 7.70 -6.33 -15.46
CA VAL A 270 8.16 -6.95 -14.21
C VAL A 270 7.08 -7.83 -13.62
N LEU A 271 5.82 -7.41 -13.60
CA LEU A 271 4.72 -8.26 -13.12
C LEU A 271 4.60 -9.53 -13.98
N LYS A 272 4.76 -9.48 -15.31
CA LYS A 272 4.72 -10.69 -16.17
C LYS A 272 5.78 -11.74 -15.79
N ASN A 273 6.92 -11.27 -15.28
CA ASN A 273 8.09 -12.09 -14.97
C ASN A 273 8.18 -12.49 -13.48
N SER A 274 7.68 -11.62 -12.59
CA SER A 274 7.74 -11.80 -11.13
C SER A 274 6.50 -12.46 -10.55
N ALA A 275 5.36 -12.31 -11.22
CA ALA A 275 4.10 -12.81 -10.71
C ALA A 275 4.02 -14.33 -10.86
N PRO A 276 3.31 -14.99 -9.94
CA PRO A 276 3.18 -16.45 -9.82
C PRO A 276 2.26 -17.07 -10.89
N PHE A 277 2.19 -16.48 -12.08
CA PHE A 277 1.34 -16.92 -13.17
C PHE A 277 1.97 -18.17 -13.81
N LYS A 278 1.49 -19.34 -13.40
CA LYS A 278 2.11 -20.65 -13.70
C LYS A 278 2.08 -21.04 -15.18
N ASN A 279 1.13 -20.53 -15.95
CA ASN A 279 1.01 -20.88 -17.37
C ASN A 279 0.81 -19.63 -18.25
N HIS A 280 1.14 -19.78 -19.52
CA HIS A 280 1.08 -18.71 -20.51
C HIS A 280 -0.35 -18.18 -20.71
N GLU A 281 -1.36 -19.03 -20.49
CA GLU A 281 -2.79 -18.70 -20.55
C GLU A 281 -3.22 -17.73 -19.43
N SER A 282 -2.87 -18.03 -18.17
CA SER A 282 -3.14 -17.23 -16.98
C SER A 282 -2.37 -15.91 -17.02
N LYS A 283 -1.14 -15.91 -17.56
CA LYS A 283 -0.41 -14.67 -17.89
C LYS A 283 -1.22 -13.85 -18.90
N LYS A 284 -1.56 -14.40 -20.05
CA LYS A 284 -2.36 -13.71 -21.07
C LYS A 284 -3.68 -13.17 -20.51
N ARG A 285 -4.37 -13.96 -19.68
CA ARG A 285 -5.67 -13.60 -19.06
C ARG A 285 -5.53 -12.43 -18.09
N ALA A 286 -4.64 -12.50 -17.11
CA ALA A 286 -4.42 -11.43 -16.12
C ALA A 286 -4.02 -10.11 -16.81
N PHE A 287 -3.11 -10.19 -17.79
CA PHE A 287 -2.63 -9.00 -18.50
C PHE A 287 -3.66 -8.46 -19.51
N ARG A 288 -4.56 -9.29 -20.05
CA ARG A 288 -5.65 -8.80 -20.92
C ARG A 288 -6.62 -7.88 -20.17
N GLY A 289 -7.01 -8.23 -18.94
CA GLY A 289 -7.86 -7.36 -18.11
C GLY A 289 -7.18 -6.02 -17.82
N LEU A 290 -5.86 -6.06 -17.59
CA LEU A 290 -5.06 -4.87 -17.40
C LEU A 290 -5.01 -4.00 -18.66
N LEU A 291 -4.83 -4.60 -19.84
CA LEU A 291 -4.82 -3.90 -21.13
C LEU A 291 -6.19 -3.31 -21.53
N CYS A 292 -7.28 -3.84 -20.98
CA CYS A 292 -8.62 -3.27 -21.13
C CYS A 292 -8.90 -2.16 -20.09
N ALA A 293 -8.21 -2.15 -18.94
CA ALA A 293 -8.34 -1.16 -17.87
C ALA A 293 -7.38 0.02 -18.03
N VAL A 294 -6.19 -0.22 -18.59
CA VAL A 294 -5.35 0.82 -19.18
C VAL A 294 -6.05 1.25 -20.45
N ASN A 295 -6.25 2.55 -20.65
CA ASN A 295 -6.91 3.04 -21.87
C ASN A 295 -6.29 2.34 -23.08
N VAL A 296 -7.15 1.71 -23.88
CA VAL A 296 -6.78 0.72 -24.90
C VAL A 296 -5.75 1.31 -25.89
N ASP A 297 -5.82 2.62 -26.14
CA ASP A 297 -4.89 3.37 -27.00
C ASP A 297 -3.46 3.46 -26.46
N ASP A 298 -3.26 3.27 -25.15
CA ASP A 298 -1.96 3.41 -24.51
C ASP A 298 -1.09 2.16 -24.59
N VAL A 299 -1.64 0.97 -24.86
CA VAL A 299 -0.83 -0.26 -24.84
C VAL A 299 -1.06 -1.15 -26.07
N LEU A 300 -2.05 -0.85 -26.92
CA LEU A 300 -2.45 -1.74 -28.03
C LEU A 300 -1.51 -1.86 -29.23
N TYR A 301 -0.30 -1.28 -29.23
CA TYR A 301 0.59 -1.49 -30.38
C TYR A 301 1.35 -2.83 -30.36
N SER A 302 1.34 -3.60 -29.25
CA SER A 302 2.11 -4.87 -29.18
C SER A 302 1.30 -6.16 -29.13
N LEU A 303 -0.04 -6.10 -29.10
CA LEU A 303 -0.87 -7.29 -28.78
C LEU A 303 -2.10 -7.47 -29.67
N SER A 304 -2.00 -7.13 -30.97
CA SER A 304 -2.93 -7.73 -31.93
C SER A 304 -2.52 -9.18 -32.13
N HIS A 305 -3.37 -10.13 -31.73
CA HIS A 305 -3.78 -11.35 -32.44
C HIS A 305 -4.56 -12.26 -31.47
N LYS A 306 -5.85 -12.44 -31.82
CA LYS A 306 -6.83 -13.50 -31.47
C LYS A 306 -6.65 -14.25 -30.14
N VAL A 307 -7.72 -14.26 -29.32
CA VAL A 307 -8.27 -15.38 -28.49
C VAL A 307 -9.15 -14.79 -27.38
N THR A 308 -10.27 -15.45 -27.05
CA THR A 308 -11.30 -15.15 -26.02
C THR A 308 -10.98 -15.78 -24.66
N HIS A 309 -11.71 -15.40 -23.59
CA HIS A 309 -11.79 -15.93 -22.19
C HIS A 309 -10.85 -15.32 -21.11
N HIS A 310 -11.24 -15.21 -19.83
CA HIS A 310 -12.19 -14.27 -19.19
C HIS A 310 -11.43 -13.58 -18.03
N VAL A 311 -11.44 -12.24 -17.95
CA VAL A 311 -11.26 -11.50 -16.69
C VAL A 311 -12.66 -11.03 -16.31
N PHE A 312 -13.17 -11.48 -15.16
CA PHE A 312 -14.43 -10.94 -14.64
C PHE A 312 -14.14 -9.58 -14.00
N VAL A 313 -14.11 -8.54 -14.83
CA VAL A 313 -14.27 -7.18 -14.31
C VAL A 313 -15.76 -7.05 -13.95
N ARG A 314 -16.14 -7.41 -12.71
CA ARG A 314 -17.55 -7.46 -12.28
C ARG A 314 -18.25 -6.09 -12.32
N LYS A 315 -17.50 -5.00 -12.43
CA LYS A 315 -18.02 -3.66 -12.71
C LYS A 315 -17.16 -3.08 -13.82
N LYS A 316 -17.76 -2.68 -14.95
CA LYS A 316 -17.07 -2.00 -16.05
C LYS A 316 -16.09 -0.99 -15.44
N VAL A 317 -14.78 -1.15 -15.67
CA VAL A 317 -13.79 -0.13 -15.28
C VAL A 317 -14.31 1.15 -15.88
N THR A 318 -14.85 2.03 -15.04
CA THR A 318 -15.29 3.33 -15.52
C THR A 318 -14.02 4.08 -15.89
N ASN A 319 -14.11 5.03 -16.82
CA ASN A 319 -12.98 5.92 -17.17
C ASN A 319 -12.39 6.68 -15.95
N ALA A 320 -12.96 6.50 -14.75
CA ALA A 320 -12.56 7.15 -13.51
C ALA A 320 -11.53 6.37 -12.67
N THR A 321 -11.23 5.09 -12.96
CA THR A 321 -10.19 4.37 -12.20
C THR A 321 -8.82 4.60 -12.86
N PRO A 322 -7.87 5.23 -12.15
CA PRO A 322 -6.51 5.37 -12.63
C PRO A 322 -5.86 4.01 -12.89
N THR A 323 -5.11 3.90 -13.99
CA THR A 323 -4.28 2.72 -14.28
C THR A 323 -3.27 2.44 -13.17
N ASP A 324 -2.80 3.48 -12.48
CA ASP A 324 -1.79 3.37 -11.44
C ASP A 324 -2.31 2.53 -10.26
N ASP A 325 -3.53 2.80 -9.78
CA ASP A 325 -4.16 2.06 -8.68
C ASP A 325 -4.31 0.55 -8.98
N VAL A 326 -4.58 0.21 -10.25
CA VAL A 326 -4.65 -1.19 -10.68
C VAL A 326 -3.28 -1.84 -10.61
N ILE A 327 -2.23 -1.18 -11.12
CA ILE A 327 -0.86 -1.69 -11.08
C ILE A 327 -0.40 -1.87 -9.63
N ASP A 328 -0.70 -0.90 -8.77
CA ASP A 328 -0.34 -0.92 -7.36
C ASP A 328 -1.02 -2.09 -6.63
N SER A 329 -2.33 -2.30 -6.86
CA SER A 329 -3.05 -3.47 -6.32
C SER A 329 -2.45 -4.80 -6.79
N MET A 330 -1.98 -4.90 -8.05
CA MET A 330 -1.33 -6.12 -8.57
C MET A 330 0.04 -6.36 -7.97
N ILE A 331 0.83 -5.30 -7.76
CA ILE A 331 2.12 -5.39 -7.07
C ILE A 331 1.88 -5.89 -5.65
N CYS A 332 0.95 -5.27 -4.92
CA CYS A 332 0.55 -5.70 -3.58
C CYS A 332 0.12 -7.18 -3.56
N ALA A 333 -0.71 -7.63 -4.50
CA ALA A 333 -1.19 -9.02 -4.53
C ALA A 333 -0.05 -10.02 -4.75
N THR A 334 0.91 -9.64 -5.60
CA THR A 334 2.14 -10.40 -5.81
C THR A 334 2.98 -10.45 -4.53
N THR A 335 3.03 -9.35 -3.78
CA THR A 335 3.75 -9.27 -2.50
C THR A 335 3.09 -10.16 -1.46
N ALA A 336 1.76 -10.13 -1.37
CA ALA A 336 0.95 -10.99 -0.50
C ALA A 336 1.24 -12.48 -0.72
N LYS A 337 1.35 -12.92 -1.98
CA LYS A 337 1.72 -14.31 -2.25
C LYS A 337 3.14 -14.65 -1.84
N ARG A 338 4.09 -13.73 -2.06
CA ARG A 338 5.48 -13.94 -1.65
C ARG A 338 5.62 -13.99 -0.14
N PHE A 339 4.83 -13.17 0.57
CA PHE A 339 4.76 -13.15 2.03
C PHE A 339 4.42 -14.53 2.58
N ASP A 340 3.36 -15.15 2.04
CA ASP A 340 2.92 -16.49 2.43
C ASP A 340 3.99 -17.58 2.19
N THR A 341 4.90 -17.36 1.24
CA THR A 341 6.03 -18.27 0.96
C THR A 341 7.31 -17.94 1.74
N GLY A 342 7.27 -16.96 2.65
CA GLY A 342 8.43 -16.49 3.40
C GLY A 342 9.47 -15.76 2.55
N LYS A 343 9.07 -15.16 1.42
CA LYS A 343 9.94 -14.51 0.42
C LYS A 343 9.77 -12.99 0.37
N VAL A 344 9.55 -12.36 1.52
CA VAL A 344 9.42 -10.90 1.67
C VAL A 344 10.55 -10.30 2.49
N ILE A 345 10.82 -9.03 2.26
CA ILE A 345 11.75 -8.22 3.03
C ILE A 345 10.93 -7.31 3.94
N GLU A 346 11.25 -7.31 5.23
CA GLU A 346 10.66 -6.40 6.22
C GLU A 346 11.51 -5.11 6.27
N ILE A 347 10.88 -3.96 6.04
CA ILE A 347 11.49 -2.64 6.13
C ILE A 347 10.97 -1.95 7.38
N GLY A 348 11.90 -1.46 8.21
CA GLY A 348 11.60 -0.82 9.50
C GLY A 348 11.56 -1.77 10.69
N GLY A 349 11.58 -3.09 10.47
CA GLY A 349 11.80 -4.10 11.50
C GLY A 349 13.24 -4.05 12.03
N SER A 350 13.46 -4.49 13.28
CA SER A 350 14.82 -4.51 13.84
C SER A 350 15.65 -5.54 13.05
N SER A 351 16.73 -5.07 12.43
CA SER A 351 17.63 -5.89 11.62
C SER A 351 18.54 -6.81 12.46
N THR A 352 18.43 -6.78 13.79
CA THR A 352 19.40 -7.36 14.74
C THR A 352 18.79 -8.32 15.75
N GLY A 353 17.57 -8.83 15.54
CA GLY A 353 16.92 -9.72 16.52
C GLY A 353 16.38 -9.00 17.75
N GLY A 354 16.27 -7.66 17.70
CA GLY A 354 15.50 -6.87 18.66
C GLY A 354 13.98 -7.03 18.46
N GLN A 355 13.22 -6.66 19.48
CA GLN A 355 11.76 -6.69 19.43
C GLN A 355 11.23 -5.82 18.27
N ARG A 356 10.24 -6.34 17.53
CA ARG A 356 9.53 -5.57 16.51
C ARG A 356 8.80 -4.40 17.15
N GLU A 357 8.83 -3.26 16.48
CA GLU A 357 8.01 -2.12 16.86
C GLU A 357 6.54 -2.41 16.49
N LEU A 358 5.67 -2.44 17.50
CA LEU A 358 4.24 -2.70 17.34
C LEU A 358 3.46 -1.45 17.78
N ASP A 359 2.32 -1.18 17.12
CA ASP A 359 1.35 -0.23 17.65
C ASP A 359 0.66 -0.79 18.92
N PHE A 360 -0.21 0.02 19.54
CA PHE A 360 -0.93 -0.37 20.75
C PHE A 360 -1.90 -1.55 20.56
N ARG A 361 -2.17 -1.97 19.31
CA ARG A 361 -3.00 -3.14 18.97
C ARG A 361 -2.15 -4.36 18.61
N GLY A 362 -0.82 -4.26 18.69
CA GLY A 362 0.09 -5.33 18.31
C GLY A 362 0.32 -5.44 16.80
N VAL A 363 -0.05 -4.43 16.01
CA VAL A 363 0.20 -4.38 14.56
C VAL A 363 1.64 -3.90 14.30
N PRO A 364 2.46 -4.61 13.50
CA PRO A 364 3.81 -4.19 13.17
C PRO A 364 3.85 -2.85 12.45
N MET A 365 4.72 -1.95 12.92
CA MET A 365 5.06 -0.71 12.22
C MET A 365 6.15 -0.98 11.18
N SER A 366 5.82 -1.79 10.18
CA SER A 366 6.76 -2.26 9.15
C SER A 366 6.10 -2.33 7.78
N ILE A 367 6.91 -2.15 6.73
CA ILE A 367 6.51 -2.32 5.33
C ILE A 367 7.10 -3.63 4.83
N PHE A 368 6.32 -4.45 4.11
CA PHE A 368 6.81 -5.70 3.53
C PHE A 368 6.86 -5.64 2.01
N VAL A 369 7.96 -6.11 1.40
CA VAL A 369 8.28 -5.95 -0.04
C VAL A 369 8.93 -7.18 -0.69
#